data_AF-A0A1V4XGG6-F1
#
_entry.id   AF-A0A1V4XGG6-F1
#
_cell.length_a   1.000
_cell.length_b   1.000
_cell.length_c   1.000
_cell.angle_alpha   90.00
_cell.angle_beta   90.00
_cell.angle_gamma   90.00
#
_symmetry.space_group_name_H-M   'P 1'
#
loop_
_entity.id
_entity.type
_entity.pdbx_description
1 polymer ?
#
loop_
_entity_poly.entity_id
_entity_poly.type
_entity_poly.pdbx_seq_one_letter_code
_entity_poly.pdbx_strand_id
1 'polypeptide(L)'
;MFKSYLCCKQITDDEWELTEDLVYDAGRFGVITAKKGFICDFCSVPRLPIAFLLTGGQYEGAGVIHDYIYRYGGMSREDADRVFYMALRDLGCSPWKAGLMHKAVRLGGKKLWDAYRRKDNG
;
A
#
# COMPACT_ATOMS: atom_id res chain seq x y z
N MET A 1 -1.15 11.24 8.34
CA MET A 1 -0.11 10.97 9.35
C MET A 1 -0.41 9.66 10.08
N PHE A 2 0.61 8.85 10.29
CA PHE A 2 0.50 7.61 11.08
C PHE A 2 0.22 7.93 12.54
N LYS A 3 -0.82 7.30 13.09
CA LYS A 3 -1.24 7.42 14.49
C LYS A 3 -0.77 6.24 15.34
N SER A 4 -0.38 5.14 14.71
CA SER A 4 0.27 3.99 15.34
C SER A 4 1.49 3.54 14.54
N TYR A 5 2.34 2.75 15.19
CA TYR A 5 3.51 2.14 14.56
C TYR A 5 3.11 0.87 13.80
N LEU A 6 3.89 0.55 12.76
CA LEU A 6 3.75 -0.73 12.08
C LEU A 6 4.30 -1.84 12.98
N CYS A 7 3.42 -2.72 13.43
CA CYS A 7 3.77 -3.94 14.14
C CYS A 7 3.24 -5.14 13.34
N CYS A 8 4.15 -5.92 12.78
CA CYS A 8 3.83 -7.12 12.00
C CYS A 8 4.80 -8.25 12.31
N LYS A 9 4.33 -9.49 12.12
CA LYS A 9 5.15 -10.69 12.14
C LYS A 9 5.18 -11.29 10.73
N GLN A 10 6.34 -11.78 10.31
CA GLN A 10 6.44 -12.53 9.08
C GLN A 10 5.83 -13.93 9.26
N ILE A 11 4.96 -14.34 8.34
CA ILE A 11 4.36 -15.69 8.34
C ILE A 11 5.05 -16.56 7.29
N THR A 12 5.28 -16.01 6.09
CA THR A 12 5.96 -16.69 4.98
C THR A 12 7.01 -15.75 4.40
N ASP A 13 7.79 -16.21 3.41
CA ASP A 13 8.79 -15.37 2.75
C ASP A 13 8.18 -14.09 2.14
N ASP A 14 6.89 -14.12 1.77
CA ASP A 14 6.20 -13.04 1.05
C ASP A 14 5.00 -12.43 1.82
N GLU A 15 4.62 -13.00 2.96
CA GLU A 15 3.43 -12.57 3.72
C GLU A 15 3.76 -12.15 5.16
N TRP A 16 3.17 -11.04 5.56
CA TRP A 16 3.27 -10.49 6.91
C TRP A 16 1.86 -10.30 7.49
N GLU A 17 1.69 -10.62 8.77
CA GLU A 17 0.44 -10.38 9.50
C GLU A 17 0.64 -9.25 10.50
N LEU A 18 -0.26 -8.27 10.46
CA LEU A 18 -0.33 -7.21 11.46
C LEU A 18 -0.60 -7.81 12.85
N THR A 19 0.29 -7.54 13.80
CA THR A 19 0.12 -7.94 15.21
C THR A 19 -0.67 -6.92 16.00
N GLU A 20 -0.76 -5.68 15.52
CA GLU A 20 -1.54 -4.57 16.08
C GLU A 20 -2.28 -3.79 14.98
N ASP A 21 -3.26 -2.97 15.38
CA ASP A 21 -3.97 -2.10 14.45
C ASP A 21 -3.03 -1.00 13.92
N LEU A 22 -2.90 -0.92 12.59
CA LEU A 22 -2.18 0.17 11.93
C LEU A 22 -3.18 1.27 11.54
N VAL A 23 -3.02 2.45 12.14
CA VAL A 23 -3.92 3.58 11.99
C VAL A 23 -3.22 4.70 11.22
N TYR A 24 -3.76 5.04 10.07
CA TYR A 24 -3.31 6.14 9.23
C TYR A 24 -4.41 7.19 9.06
N ASP A 25 -4.14 8.42 9.48
CA ASP A 25 -5.01 9.55 9.25
C ASP A 25 -4.71 10.15 7.87
N ALA A 26 -5.55 9.85 6.88
CA ALA A 26 -5.40 10.37 5.52
C ALA A 26 -6.06 11.75 5.32
N GLY A 27 -6.37 12.46 6.40
CA GLY A 27 -6.98 13.79 6.38
C GLY A 27 -8.34 13.75 5.68
N ARG A 28 -8.43 14.37 4.50
CA ARG A 28 -9.68 14.45 3.72
C ARG A 28 -10.25 13.10 3.28
N PHE A 29 -9.43 12.04 3.27
CA PHE A 29 -9.86 10.69 2.90
C PHE A 29 -10.31 9.87 4.11
N GLY A 30 -10.29 10.46 5.32
CA GLY A 30 -10.68 9.82 6.56
C GLY A 30 -9.54 9.05 7.23
N VAL A 31 -9.88 8.41 8.35
CA VAL A 31 -8.95 7.57 9.10
C VAL A 31 -9.06 6.13 8.60
N ILE A 32 -7.94 5.58 8.16
CA ILE A 32 -7.83 4.20 7.69
C ILE A 32 -7.21 3.39 8.82
N THR A 33 -7.91 2.35 9.23
CA THR A 33 -7.44 1.42 10.27
C THR A 33 -7.31 0.05 9.64
N ALA A 34 -6.08 -0.36 9.34
CA ALA A 34 -5.80 -1.74 9.01
C ALA A 34 -5.80 -2.55 10.30
N LYS A 35 -6.72 -3.52 10.38
CA LYS A 35 -6.96 -4.28 11.61
C LYS A 35 -5.87 -5.31 11.86
N LYS A 36 -5.58 -5.57 13.13
CA LYS A 36 -4.80 -6.72 13.57
C LYS A 36 -5.31 -8.00 12.90
N GLY A 37 -4.37 -8.84 12.46
CA GLY A 37 -4.66 -10.06 11.70
C GLY A 37 -4.78 -9.84 10.20
N PHE A 38 -4.67 -8.59 9.72
CA PHE A 38 -4.56 -8.33 8.29
C PHE A 38 -3.25 -8.92 7.76
N ILE A 39 -3.38 -9.78 6.76
CA ILE A 39 -2.25 -10.33 6.01
C ILE A 39 -1.97 -9.36 4.87
N CYS A 40 -0.84 -8.68 4.95
CA CYS A 40 -0.29 -7.86 3.89
C CYS A 40 0.86 -8.59 3.23
N ASP A 41 0.80 -8.62 1.91
CA ASP A 41 1.85 -9.06 1.04
C ASP A 41 2.44 -7.80 0.43
N PHE A 42 3.47 -7.22 1.08
CA PHE A 42 4.18 -6.01 0.61
C PHE A 42 4.59 -6.09 -0.87
N CYS A 43 4.49 -7.26 -1.50
CA CYS A 43 4.90 -7.63 -2.85
C CYS A 43 3.78 -7.99 -3.86
N SER A 44 2.51 -8.18 -3.49
CA SER A 44 1.56 -8.87 -4.42
C SER A 44 0.93 -8.05 -5.54
N VAL A 45 1.37 -6.81 -5.73
CA VAL A 45 1.19 -6.11 -7.02
C VAL A 45 2.60 -5.97 -7.62
N PRO A 46 2.86 -6.40 -8.87
CA PRO A 46 4.18 -6.75 -9.40
C PRO A 46 5.14 -5.56 -9.62
N ARG A 47 4.93 -4.44 -8.92
CA ARG A 47 5.79 -3.25 -8.94
C ARG A 47 6.05 -2.63 -7.57
N LEU A 48 5.42 -3.11 -6.49
CA LEU A 48 5.90 -2.84 -5.13
C LEU A 48 7.31 -3.40 -4.85
N PRO A 49 7.76 -4.53 -5.45
CA PRO A 49 9.12 -5.02 -5.22
C PRO A 49 10.22 -4.02 -5.59
N ILE A 50 10.03 -3.20 -6.64
CA ILE A 50 11.00 -2.17 -7.04
C ILE A 50 10.97 -0.99 -6.05
N ALA A 51 9.78 -0.60 -5.60
CA ALA A 51 9.60 0.44 -4.59
C ALA A 51 10.20 0.02 -3.25
N PHE A 52 9.95 -1.22 -2.82
CA PHE A 52 10.50 -1.85 -1.63
C PHE A 52 12.04 -1.98 -1.70
N LEU A 53 12.59 -2.45 -2.82
CA LEU A 53 14.05 -2.51 -3.05
C LEU A 53 14.71 -1.12 -3.03
N LEU A 54 14.04 -0.09 -3.58
CA LEU A 54 14.58 1.27 -3.63
C LEU A 54 14.57 1.97 -2.27
N THR A 55 13.80 1.46 -1.30
CA THR A 55 13.55 2.15 -0.03
C THR A 55 13.85 1.35 1.22
N GLY A 56 14.29 0.08 1.08
CA GLY A 56 14.87 -0.71 2.16
C GLY A 56 13.96 -0.86 3.38
N GLY A 57 12.66 -1.10 3.19
CA GLY A 57 11.70 -1.30 4.28
C GLY A 57 11.24 -0.02 5.00
N GLN A 58 11.81 1.16 4.72
CA GLN A 58 11.47 2.40 5.43
C GLN A 58 10.02 2.87 5.25
N TYR A 59 9.30 2.33 4.27
CA TYR A 59 7.94 2.75 3.92
C TYR A 59 6.91 1.62 3.94
N GLU A 60 7.19 0.52 4.65
CA GLU A 60 6.32 -0.65 4.77
C GLU A 60 4.90 -0.29 5.23
N GLY A 61 4.78 0.64 6.19
CA GLY A 61 3.48 1.09 6.69
C GLY A 61 2.60 1.72 5.60
N ALA A 62 3.20 2.40 4.61
CA ALA A 62 2.45 2.92 3.47
C ALA A 62 1.95 1.80 2.55
N GLY A 63 2.74 0.73 2.38
CA GLY A 63 2.34 -0.48 1.65
C GLY A 63 1.14 -1.18 2.29
N VAL A 64 1.19 -1.42 3.61
CA VAL A 64 0.06 -2.05 4.34
C VAL A 64 -1.23 -1.26 4.16
N ILE A 65 -1.16 0.07 4.34
CA ILE A 65 -2.33 0.93 4.20
C ILE A 65 -2.87 0.87 2.78
N HIS A 66 -2.00 0.89 1.76
CA HIS A 66 -2.40 0.74 0.38
C HIS A 66 -3.10 -0.60 0.11
N ASP A 67 -2.54 -1.72 0.56
CA ASP A 67 -3.10 -3.05 0.34
C ASP A 67 -4.43 -3.24 1.09
N TYR A 68 -4.51 -2.69 2.29
CA TYR A 68 -5.75 -2.67 3.07
C TYR A 68 -6.85 -1.88 2.37
N ILE A 69 -6.54 -0.68 1.86
CA ILE A 69 -7.49 0.11 1.06
C ILE A 69 -7.89 -0.64 -0.20
N TYR A 70 -6.95 -1.30 -0.87
CA TYR A 70 -7.22 -2.02 -2.11
C TYR A 70 -8.15 -3.21 -1.88
N ARG A 71 -8.02 -3.89 -0.72
CA ARG A 71 -8.78 -5.10 -0.40
C ARG A 71 -10.11 -4.84 0.31
N TYR A 72 -10.18 -3.82 1.15
CA TYR A 72 -11.33 -3.54 2.01
C TYR A 72 -11.91 -2.13 1.86
N GLY A 73 -11.22 -1.25 1.13
CA GLY A 73 -11.67 0.13 0.94
C GLY A 73 -12.75 0.26 -0.14
N GLY A 74 -13.74 1.11 0.13
CA GLY A 74 -14.74 1.54 -0.86
C GLY A 74 -14.30 2.76 -1.68
N MET A 75 -13.00 3.05 -1.75
CA MET A 75 -12.47 4.24 -2.41
C MET A 75 -11.93 3.95 -3.81
N SER A 76 -11.93 4.98 -4.65
CA SER A 76 -11.43 4.84 -6.02
C SER A 76 -9.94 4.54 -6.00
N ARG A 77 -9.46 3.83 -7.02
CA ARG A 77 -8.03 3.53 -7.17
C ARG A 77 -7.17 4.79 -7.17
N GLU A 78 -7.66 5.89 -7.75
CA GLU A 78 -6.94 7.16 -7.75
C GLU A 78 -6.81 7.77 -6.36
N ASP A 79 -7.81 7.58 -5.50
CA ASP A 79 -7.76 8.03 -4.12
C ASP A 79 -6.84 7.13 -3.28
N ALA A 80 -6.86 5.82 -3.51
CA ALA A 80 -5.91 4.89 -2.89
C ALA A 80 -4.45 5.25 -3.24
N ASP A 81 -4.17 5.52 -4.51
CA ASP A 81 -2.84 5.95 -4.98
C ASP A 81 -2.42 7.29 -4.31
N ARG A 82 -3.35 8.24 -4.15
CA ARG A 82 -3.09 9.52 -3.46
C ARG A 82 -2.81 9.33 -1.97
N VAL A 83 -3.58 8.48 -1.29
CA VAL A 83 -3.37 8.15 0.12
C VAL A 83 -2.00 7.49 0.31
N PHE A 84 -1.61 6.58 -0.60
CA PHE A 84 -0.28 5.99 -0.61
C PHE A 84 0.82 7.05 -0.76
N TYR A 85 0.67 7.99 -1.69
CA TYR A 85 1.60 9.11 -1.83
C TYR A 85 1.70 9.95 -0.54
N MET A 86 0.57 10.26 0.10
CA MET A 86 0.55 10.98 1.37
C MET A 86 1.26 10.21 2.48
N ALA A 87 1.01 8.90 2.59
CA ALA A 87 1.65 8.04 3.58
C ALA A 87 3.17 7.97 3.38
N LEU A 88 3.65 7.89 2.14
CA LEU A 88 5.08 7.98 1.82
C LEU A 88 5.70 9.31 2.28
N ARG A 89 5.01 10.43 2.02
CA ARG A 89 5.48 11.76 2.41
C ARG A 89 5.54 11.92 3.93
N ASP A 90 4.55 11.37 4.64
CA ASP A 90 4.49 11.38 6.11
C ASP A 90 5.61 10.55 6.74
N LEU A 91 6.04 9.47 6.09
CA LEU A 91 7.21 8.68 6.51
C LEU A 91 8.55 9.31 6.12
N GLY A 92 8.55 10.55 5.62
CA GLY A 92 9.76 11.30 5.27
C GLY A 92 10.33 10.96 3.89
N CYS A 93 9.60 10.24 3.03
CA CYS A 93 10.04 9.97 1.67
C CYS A 93 10.20 11.27 0.88
N SER A 94 11.35 11.44 0.21
CA SER A 94 11.62 12.62 -0.61
C SER A 94 10.55 12.77 -1.71
N PRO A 95 10.12 14.01 -2.06
CA PRO A 95 8.98 14.21 -2.95
C PRO A 95 9.15 13.53 -4.32
N TRP A 96 10.38 13.50 -4.84
CA TRP A 96 10.71 12.86 -6.11
C TRP A 96 10.61 11.32 -6.04
N LYS A 97 11.05 10.71 -4.94
CA LYS A 97 10.92 9.25 -4.70
C LYS A 97 9.46 8.87 -4.57
N ALA A 98 8.70 9.59 -3.74
CA ALA A 98 7.28 9.37 -3.57
C ALA A 98 6.53 9.56 -4.90
N GLY A 99 6.91 10.54 -5.72
CA GLY A 99 6.33 10.77 -7.04
C GLY A 99 6.62 9.63 -8.03
N LEU A 100 7.81 9.05 -7.97
CA LEU A 100 8.20 7.89 -8.79
C LEU A 100 7.41 6.63 -8.37
N MET A 101 7.28 6.39 -7.06
CA MET A 101 6.48 5.28 -6.51
C MET A 101 4.99 5.43 -6.85
N HIS A 102 4.43 6.63 -6.72
CA HIS A 102 3.04 6.94 -7.11
C HIS A 102 2.79 6.71 -8.61
N LYS A 103 3.73 7.11 -9.48
CA LYS A 103 3.63 6.81 -10.92
C LYS A 103 3.73 5.30 -11.19
N ALA A 104 4.58 4.59 -10.46
CA ALA A 104 4.76 3.16 -10.60
C ALA A 104 3.48 2.37 -10.27
N VAL A 105 2.75 2.72 -9.20
CA VAL A 105 1.46 2.08 -8.85
C VAL A 105 0.34 2.45 -9.84
N ARG A 106 0.32 3.68 -10.34
CA ARG A 106 -0.69 4.17 -11.31
C ARG A 106 -0.55 3.51 -12.69
N LEU A 107 0.66 3.45 -13.23
CA LEU A 107 0.98 2.67 -14.44
C LEU A 107 0.90 1.16 -14.17
N GLY A 108 1.09 0.81 -12.89
CA GLY A 108 1.20 -0.52 -12.35
C GLY A 108 -0.07 -1.34 -12.49
N GLY A 109 -1.07 -0.91 -11.75
CA GLY A 109 -2.36 -1.58 -11.69
C GLY A 109 -3.18 -1.48 -12.98
N LYS A 110 -2.82 -0.65 -13.97
CA LYS A 110 -3.53 -0.65 -15.27
C LYS A 110 -3.31 -1.99 -15.99
N LYS A 111 -2.07 -2.51 -15.97
CA LYS A 111 -1.75 -3.83 -16.54
C LYS A 111 -2.42 -4.99 -15.79
N LEU A 112 -2.61 -4.91 -14.46
CA LEU A 112 -3.33 -5.95 -13.71
C LEU A 112 -4.84 -5.84 -13.89
N TRP A 113 -5.41 -4.64 -13.86
CA TRP A 113 -6.83 -4.43 -14.10
C TRP A 113 -7.25 -4.98 -15.47
N ASP A 114 -6.44 -4.72 -16.50
CA ASP A 114 -6.65 -5.26 -17.85
C ASP A 114 -6.36 -6.78 -17.95
N ALA A 115 -5.61 -7.35 -17.01
CA ALA A 115 -5.35 -8.79 -16.93
C ALA A 115 -6.46 -9.54 -16.17
N TYR A 116 -6.98 -8.98 -15.07
CA TYR A 116 -8.12 -9.50 -14.33
C TYR A 116 -9.40 -9.47 -15.19
N ARG A 117 -9.65 -8.37 -15.91
CA ARG A 117 -10.80 -8.28 -16.85
C ARG A 117 -10.70 -9.16 -18.09
N ARG A 118 -9.52 -9.72 -18.40
CA ARG A 118 -9.37 -10.72 -19.47
C ARG A 118 -9.67 -12.14 -19.01
N LYS A 119 -9.64 -12.42 -17.70
CA LYS A 119 -9.99 -13.74 -17.14
C LYS A 119 -11.49 -13.96 -16.94
N ASP A 120 -12.31 -12.90 -16.95
CA ASP A 120 -13.79 -13.00 -16.90
C ASP A 120 -14.45 -13.16 -18.29
N ASN A 121 -13.69 -13.11 -19.38
CA ASN A 121 -14.20 -13.20 -20.76
C ASN A 121 -13.54 -14.31 -21.59
N GLY A 122 -13.02 -15.36 -20.94
CA GLY A 122 -12.38 -16.51 -21.61
C GLY A 122 -12.86 -17.83 -21.05
#